data_AF-A0A7Y8J8B2-F1
#
_entry.id   AF-A0A7Y8J8B2-F1
#
_cell.length_a   1.000
_cell.length_b   1.000
_cell.length_c   1.000
_cell.angle_alpha   90.00
_cell.angle_beta   90.00
_cell.angle_gamma   90.00
#
_symmetry.space_group_name_H-M   'P 1'
#
loop_
_entity.id
_entity.type
_entity.pdbx_description
1 polymer ?
#
loop_
_entity_poly.entity_id
_entity_poly.type
_entity_poly.pdbx_seq_one_letter_code
_entity_poly.pdbx_strand_id
1 'polypeptide(L)' 'MPKFPVVSGAEVVRTLERLGFVVARQRGSHIVMRRGSMGCVVPNHREVKVGTLVGLLKQAGVSPDEFIDALHA' A
#
# COMPACT_ATOMS: atom_id res chain seq x y z
N MET A 1 10.28 -16.21 -1.35
CA MET A 1 9.43 -15.00 -1.29
C MET A 1 8.16 -15.31 -2.07
N PRO A 2 6.96 -15.08 -1.53
CA PRO A 2 5.75 -15.13 -2.35
C PRO A 2 5.93 -14.17 -3.54
N LYS A 3 5.51 -14.57 -4.73
CA LYS A 3 5.53 -13.70 -5.91
C LYS A 3 4.50 -12.59 -5.66
N PHE A 4 4.98 -11.40 -5.34
CA PHE A 4 4.09 -10.24 -5.31
C PHE A 4 3.51 -10.00 -6.71
N PRO A 5 2.19 -9.73 -6.81
CA PRO A 5 1.61 -9.29 -8.07
C PRO A 5 2.18 -7.92 -8.46
N VAL A 6 2.21 -7.65 -9.76
CA VAL A 6 2.47 -6.30 -10.27
C VAL A 6 1.23 -5.46 -9.98
N VAL A 7 1.38 -4.44 -9.14
CA VAL A 7 0.26 -3.57 -8.71
C VAL A 7 0.59 -2.11 -8.97
N SER A 8 -0.42 -1.35 -9.36
CA SER A 8 -0.39 0.11 -9.45
C SER A 8 -0.51 0.76 -8.07
N GLY A 9 -0.09 2.02 -7.96
CA GLY A 9 -0.26 2.78 -6.73
C GLY A 9 -1.73 2.93 -6.33
N ALA A 10 -2.62 3.04 -7.31
CA ALA A 10 -4.07 3.10 -7.07
C ALA A 10 -4.62 1.80 -6.48
N GLU A 11 -4.13 0.63 -6.91
CA GLU A 11 -4.49 -0.66 -6.32
C GLU A 11 -3.98 -0.78 -4.88
N VAL A 12 -2.76 -0.35 -4.61
CA VAL A 12 -2.21 -0.32 -3.25
C VAL A 12 -3.05 0.57 -2.34
N VAL A 13 -3.43 1.77 -2.80
CA VAL A 13 -4.30 2.67 -2.01
C VAL A 13 -5.63 2.00 -1.67
N ARG A 14 -6.35 1.47 -2.67
CA ARG A 14 -7.64 0.80 -2.44
C ARG A 14 -7.52 -0.39 -1.50
N THR A 15 -6.45 -1.17 -1.63
CA THR A 15 -6.18 -2.32 -0.76
C THR A 15 -5.94 -1.89 0.67
N LEU A 16 -5.13 -0.84 0.88
CA LEU A 16 -4.91 -0.28 2.22
C LEU A 16 -6.18 0.35 2.80
N GLU A 17 -7.03 0.98 1.99
CA GLU A 17 -8.35 1.47 2.44
C GLU A 17 -9.23 0.35 3.00
N ARG A 18 -9.25 -0.81 2.34
CA ARG A 18 -9.95 -2.02 2.84
C ARG A 18 -9.38 -2.52 4.17
N LEU A 19 -8.08 -2.34 4.38
CA LEU A 19 -7.39 -2.68 5.65
C LEU A 19 -7.57 -1.60 6.73
N GLY A 20 -8.41 -0.58 6.50
CA GLY A 20 -8.72 0.47 7.45
C GLY A 20 -7.76 1.65 7.44
N PHE A 21 -6.95 1.81 6.39
CA PHE A 21 -6.18 3.03 6.18
C PHE A 21 -7.06 4.13 5.58
N VAL A 22 -6.71 5.37 5.85
CA VAL A 22 -7.33 6.55 5.23
C VAL A 22 -6.25 7.40 4.56
N VAL A 23 -6.61 8.06 3.45
CA VAL A 23 -5.75 9.05 2.82
C VAL A 23 -5.63 10.27 3.73
N ALA A 24 -4.44 10.52 4.25
CA ALA A 24 -4.17 11.64 5.14
C ALA A 24 -3.80 12.91 4.36
N ARG A 25 -3.05 12.78 3.25
CA ARG A 25 -2.73 13.86 2.32
C ARG A 25 -2.13 13.30 1.03
N GLN A 26 -2.15 14.11 -0.03
CA GLN A 26 -1.44 13.81 -1.27
C GLN A 26 -0.60 15.02 -1.69
N ARG A 27 0.64 14.78 -2.14
CA ARG A 27 1.50 15.80 -2.77
C ARG A 27 2.07 15.23 -4.08
N GLY A 28 1.60 15.76 -5.20
CA GLY A 28 1.91 15.21 -6.51
C GLY A 28 1.50 13.74 -6.59
N SER A 29 2.43 12.86 -6.96
CA SER A 29 2.21 11.42 -7.04
C SER A 29 2.41 10.66 -5.72
N HIS A 30 2.72 11.33 -4.60
CA HIS A 30 2.91 10.64 -3.31
C HIS A 30 1.67 10.80 -2.44
N ILE A 31 1.06 9.67 -2.08
CA ILE A 31 -0.14 9.58 -1.24
C ILE A 31 0.28 9.10 0.14
N VAL A 32 0.00 9.89 1.18
CA VAL A 32 0.24 9.49 2.57
C VAL A 32 -1.02 8.84 3.11
N MET A 33 -0.90 7.61 3.61
CA MET A 33 -2.00 6.86 4.22
C MET A 33 -1.72 6.59 5.70
N ARG A 34 -2.78 6.52 6.51
CA ARG A 34 -2.66 6.27 7.97
C ARG A 34 -3.74 5.33 8.49
N ARG A 35 -3.38 4.52 9.49
CA ARG A 35 -4.27 3.67 10.30
C ARG A 35 -3.84 3.78 11.76
N GLY A 36 -4.55 4.58 12.56
CA GLY A 36 -4.13 4.92 13.93
C GLY A 36 -2.78 5.65 13.95
N SER A 37 -1.81 5.14 14.69
CA SER A 37 -0.44 5.65 14.75
C SER A 37 0.46 5.20 13.59
N MET A 38 0.00 4.23 12.78
CA MET A 38 0.76 3.70 11.64
C MET A 38 0.53 4.53 10.39
N GLY A 39 1.54 4.62 9.52
CA GLY A 39 1.41 5.31 8.25
C GLY A 39 2.48 4.93 7.23
N CYS A 40 2.14 5.12 5.96
CA CYS A 40 3.01 4.82 4.83
C CYS A 40 2.82 5.84 3.70
N VAL A 41 3.75 5.81 2.74
CA VAL A 41 3.67 6.62 1.52
C VAL A 41 3.53 5.68 0.33
N VAL A 42 2.47 5.87 -0.44
CA VAL A 42 2.20 5.12 -1.67
C VAL A 42 2.54 6.00 -2.88
N PRO A 43 3.47 5.59 -3.76
CA PRO A 43 3.67 6.25 -5.04
C PRO A 43 2.53 5.88 -6.00
N ASN A 44 1.80 6.89 -6.47
CA ASN A 44 0.69 6.76 -7.41
C ASN A 44 1.19 6.65 -8.86
N HIS A 45 1.89 5.56 -9.16
CA HIS A 45 2.40 5.22 -10.50
C HIS A 45 1.64 4.02 -11.06
N ARG A 46 1.78 3.75 -12.37
CA ARG A 46 1.17 2.58 -13.02
C ARG A 46 1.67 1.26 -12.46
N GLU A 47 2.89 1.23 -11.95
CA GLU A 47 3.50 0.06 -11.33
C GLU A 47 4.31 0.50 -10.11
N VAL A 48 4.13 -0.22 -9.01
CA VAL A 48 4.95 -0.09 -7.80
C VAL A 48 5.93 -1.25 -7.77
N LYS A 49 7.23 -0.93 -7.76
CA LYS A 49 8.28 -1.95 -7.65
C LYS A 49 8.10 -2.77 -6.38
N VAL A 50 8.35 -4.08 -6.46
CA VAL A 50 8.21 -5.00 -5.32
C VAL A 50 8.97 -4.51 -4.07
N GLY A 51 10.20 -4.01 -4.24
CA GLY A 51 10.97 -3.47 -3.10
C GLY A 51 10.31 -2.27 -2.43
N THR A 52 9.65 -1.41 -3.21
CA THR A 52 8.86 -0.27 -2.70
C THR A 52 7.61 -0.75 -1.99
N LEU A 53 6.90 -1.74 -2.55
CA LEU A 53 5.73 -2.34 -1.92
C LEU A 53 6.09 -3.01 -0.59
N VAL A 54 7.16 -3.80 -0.54
CA VAL A 54 7.62 -4.42 0.72
C VAL A 54 7.99 -3.35 1.76
N GLY A 55 8.68 -2.29 1.33
CA GLY A 55 9.03 -1.17 2.20
C GLY A 55 7.81 -0.46 2.80
N LEU A 56 6.83 -0.12 1.97
CA LEU A 56 5.63 0.59 2.43
C LEU A 56 4.74 -0.29 3.32
N LEU A 57 4.62 -1.60 3.01
CA LEU A 57 3.87 -2.55 3.86
C LEU A 57 4.53 -2.71 5.23
N LYS A 58 5.86 -2.77 5.29
CA LYS A 58 6.60 -2.78 6.55
C LYS A 58 6.35 -1.50 7.38
N GLN A 59 6.33 -0.33 6.74
CA GLN A 59 5.98 0.94 7.41
C GLN A 59 4.51 0.96 7.89
N ALA A 60 3.61 0.39 7.10
CA ALA A 60 2.20 0.27 7.40
C ALA A 60 1.91 -0.78 8.51
N GLY A 61 2.86 -1.67 8.81
CA GLY A 61 2.63 -2.81 9.70
C GLY A 61 1.64 -3.81 9.13
N VAL A 62 1.66 -3.99 7.81
CA VAL A 62 0.81 -4.93 7.06
C VAL A 62 1.70 -6.06 6.54
N SER A 63 1.28 -7.31 6.74
CA SER A 63 2.04 -8.45 6.20
C SER A 63 1.81 -8.61 4.69
N PRO A 64 2.76 -9.21 3.94
CA PRO A 64 2.54 -9.57 2.54
C PRO A 64 1.25 -10.35 2.30
N ASP A 65 0.95 -11.31 3.18
CA ASP A 65 -0.21 -12.19 3.04
C ASP A 65 -1.51 -11.43 3.30
N GLU A 66 -1.56 -10.59 4.35
CA GLU A 66 -2.72 -9.71 4.64
C GLU A 66 -3.01 -8.77 3.46
N PHE A 67 -1.96 -8.24 2.82
CA PHE A 67 -2.12 -7.40 1.63
C PHE A 67 -2.67 -8.19 0.44
N ILE A 68 -2.15 -9.39 0.17
CA ILE A 68 -2.60 -10.22 -0.95
C ILE A 68 -4.05 -10.66 -0.77
N ASP A 69 -4.44 -11.04 0.44
CA ASP A 69 -5.82 -11.40 0.76
C ASP A 69 -6.78 -10.21 0.52
N ALA A 70 -6.40 -9.02 1.00
CA ALA A 70 -7.20 -7.81 0.79
C ALA A 70 -7.21 -7.31 -0.66
N LEU A 71 -6.19 -7.64 -1.45
CA LEU A 71 -6.12 -7.30 -2.87
C LEU A 71 -7.12 -8.12 -3.70
N HIS A 72 -7.32 -9.40 -3.34
CA HIS A 72 -8.22 -10.32 -4.04
C HIS A 72 -9.65 -10.35 -3.48
N ALA A 73 -9.90 -9.69 -2.34
CA ALA A 73 -11.24 -9.45 -1.80
C ALA A 73 -12.07 -8.49 -2.67
#